data_AF-A0A178MVX6-F1
#
_entry.id   AF-A0A178MVX6-F1
#
_cell.length_a   1.000
_cell.length_b   1.000
_cell.length_c   1.000
_cell.angle_alpha   90.00
_cell.angle_beta   90.00
_cell.angle_gamma   90.00
#
_symmetry.space_group_name_H-M   'P 1'
#
loop_
_entity.id
_entity.type
_entity.pdbx_description
1 polymer ?
#
loop_
_entity_poly.entity_id
_entity_poly.type
_entity_poly.pdbx_seq_one_letter_code
_entity_poly.pdbx_strand_id
1 'polypeptide(L)'
;MTLQTDLAAAVAQVTADSTLLHQVVHGPASGTESQVVTEGGPVKTVAKAIADIDTRLQSGLETLDQKVAAAAASAALAVQGAEAVETSEAAIAANAQAARLSETHAAASASSASGNAAAANASAVAAQASRQAAENAAILAEQSKTASVAAKAVAAQAVIDAGALASAANASAIAASTSEATAQASAEAAGLSEQRAAASSALAVNADASATASAAQARASESAAAGSATVAAQAETDGAFWAGQAESFAVAAEAAATIVADATGLDLQTLIVSARRGSDYRTLGIELF
;
A
#
# COMPACT_ATOMS: atom_id res chain seq x y z
N MET A 1 -21.87 -6.39 -181.23
CA MET A 1 -20.91 -5.60 -180.43
C MET A 1 -19.71 -5.30 -181.32
N THR A 2 -19.37 -4.04 -181.55
CA THR A 2 -18.13 -3.64 -182.26
C THR A 2 -17.17 -3.02 -181.26
N LEU A 3 -15.87 -3.00 -181.57
CA LEU A 3 -14.84 -2.38 -180.71
C LEU A 3 -15.16 -0.92 -180.32
N GLN A 4 -15.86 -0.18 -181.17
CA GLN A 4 -16.30 1.19 -180.87
C GLN A 4 -17.41 1.23 -179.81
N THR A 5 -18.34 0.28 -179.84
CA THR A 5 -19.40 0.16 -178.81
C THR A 5 -18.80 -0.22 -177.45
N ASP A 6 -17.86 -1.16 -177.44
CA ASP A 6 -17.22 -1.63 -176.21
C ASP A 6 -16.31 -0.54 -175.60
N LEU A 7 -15.60 0.22 -176.43
CA LEU A 7 -14.80 1.36 -175.98
C LEU A 7 -15.67 2.48 -175.39
N ALA A 8 -16.80 2.79 -176.02
CA ALA A 8 -17.72 3.80 -175.51
C ALA A 8 -18.33 3.38 -174.15
N ALA A 9 -18.69 2.10 -174.00
CA ALA A 9 -19.17 1.55 -172.73
C ALA A 9 -18.09 1.59 -171.65
N ALA A 10 -16.85 1.24 -171.97
CA ALA A 10 -15.73 1.30 -171.04
C ALA A 10 -15.41 2.74 -170.59
N VAL A 11 -15.43 3.72 -171.50
CA VAL A 11 -15.22 5.14 -171.16
C VAL A 11 -16.36 5.67 -170.29
N ALA A 12 -17.61 5.29 -170.58
CA ALA A 12 -18.76 5.65 -169.75
C ALA A 12 -18.62 5.08 -168.33
N GLN A 13 -18.20 3.81 -168.20
CA GLN A 13 -17.96 3.18 -166.91
C GLN A 13 -16.82 3.86 -166.14
N VAL A 14 -15.66 4.08 -166.76
CA VAL A 14 -14.52 4.74 -166.11
C VAL A 14 -14.86 6.17 -165.69
N THR A 15 -15.67 6.89 -166.48
CA THR A 15 -16.11 8.25 -166.13
C THR A 15 -17.06 8.22 -164.93
N ALA A 16 -17.99 7.26 -164.89
CA ALA A 16 -18.88 7.05 -163.75
C ALA A 16 -18.10 6.68 -162.49
N ASP A 17 -17.19 5.71 -162.58
CA ASP A 17 -16.36 5.25 -161.47
C ASP A 17 -15.41 6.35 -160.96
N SER A 18 -14.82 7.13 -161.86
CA SER A 18 -13.97 8.29 -161.50
C SER A 18 -14.76 9.39 -160.79
N THR A 19 -16.01 9.62 -161.21
CA THR A 19 -16.91 10.58 -160.54
C THR A 19 -17.27 10.08 -159.13
N LEU A 20 -17.59 8.80 -158.98
CA LEU A 20 -17.83 8.18 -157.67
C LEU A 20 -16.60 8.27 -156.77
N LEU A 21 -15.40 7.97 -157.30
CA LEU A 21 -14.16 8.09 -156.54
C LEU A 21 -13.90 9.54 -156.12
N HIS A 22 -14.12 10.52 -157.01
CA HIS A 22 -13.99 11.94 -156.68
C HIS A 22 -14.95 12.34 -155.55
N GLN A 23 -16.21 11.88 -155.60
CA GLN A 23 -17.19 12.12 -154.54
C GLN A 23 -16.78 11.47 -153.22
N VAL A 24 -16.23 10.25 -153.24
CA VAL A 24 -15.75 9.58 -152.01
C VAL A 24 -14.55 10.32 -151.40
N VAL A 25 -13.60 10.78 -152.21
CA VAL A 25 -12.37 11.42 -151.73
C VAL A 25 -12.59 12.88 -151.33
N HIS A 26 -13.37 13.65 -152.10
CA HIS A 26 -13.53 15.09 -151.93
C HIS A 26 -14.92 15.54 -151.47
N GLY A 27 -15.84 14.60 -151.25
CA GLY A 27 -17.17 14.91 -150.74
C GLY A 27 -17.16 15.46 -149.30
N PRO A 28 -18.26 16.10 -148.87
CA PRO A 28 -18.33 16.82 -147.60
C PRO A 28 -18.36 15.89 -146.37
N ALA A 29 -18.02 16.43 -145.20
CA ALA A 29 -18.03 15.70 -143.92
C ALA A 29 -19.45 15.50 -143.33
N SER A 30 -20.42 16.33 -143.73
CA SER A 30 -21.78 16.36 -143.17
C SER A 30 -22.85 16.48 -144.26
N GLY A 31 -24.10 16.21 -143.91
CA GLY A 31 -25.23 16.26 -144.83
C GLY A 31 -25.42 14.98 -145.64
N THR A 32 -26.37 15.00 -146.57
CA THR A 32 -26.75 13.81 -147.38
C THR A 32 -25.67 13.39 -148.37
N GLU A 33 -24.86 14.35 -148.84
CA GLU A 33 -23.73 14.10 -149.77
C GLU A 33 -22.48 13.52 -149.09
N SER A 34 -22.52 13.30 -147.77
CA SER A 34 -21.44 12.65 -147.02
C SER A 34 -21.43 11.11 -147.18
N GLN A 35 -22.41 10.57 -147.90
CA GLN A 35 -22.46 9.18 -148.33
C GLN A 35 -22.61 9.12 -149.85
N VAL A 36 -21.77 8.35 -150.50
CA VAL A 36 -21.79 8.09 -151.94
C VAL A 36 -22.40 6.72 -152.17
N VAL A 37 -23.47 6.65 -152.95
CA VAL A 37 -24.12 5.38 -153.30
C VAL A 37 -23.31 4.71 -154.39
N THR A 38 -22.69 3.59 -154.07
CA THR A 38 -21.98 2.74 -155.02
C THR A 38 -22.83 1.50 -155.34
N GLU A 39 -22.44 0.71 -156.34
CA GLU A 39 -23.11 -0.57 -156.64
C GLU A 39 -23.11 -1.54 -155.44
N GLY A 40 -22.09 -1.44 -154.57
CA GLY A 40 -21.98 -2.21 -153.33
C GLY A 40 -22.72 -1.60 -152.13
N GLY A 41 -23.46 -0.50 -152.32
CA GLY A 41 -24.15 0.24 -151.27
C GLY A 41 -23.49 1.58 -150.90
N PRO A 42 -23.99 2.27 -149.86
CA PRO A 42 -23.50 3.59 -149.46
C PRO A 42 -22.12 3.50 -148.80
N VAL A 43 -21.16 4.26 -149.32
CA VAL A 43 -19.81 4.41 -148.75
C VAL A 43 -19.66 5.83 -148.20
N LYS A 44 -19.03 5.98 -147.04
CA LYS A 44 -18.74 7.30 -146.47
C LYS A 44 -17.68 8.03 -147.28
N THR A 45 -17.81 9.34 -147.41
CA THR A 45 -16.68 10.17 -147.87
C THR A 45 -15.54 10.09 -146.86
N VAL A 46 -14.31 10.36 -147.32
CA VAL A 46 -13.13 10.40 -146.43
C VAL A 46 -13.32 11.44 -145.32
N ALA A 47 -13.86 12.61 -145.66
CA ALA A 47 -14.15 13.67 -144.71
C ALA A 47 -15.16 13.25 -143.64
N LYS A 48 -16.20 12.48 -144.01
CA LYS A 48 -17.16 11.93 -143.05
C LYS A 48 -16.53 10.91 -142.12
N ALA A 49 -15.71 10.00 -142.66
CA ALA A 49 -15.03 8.99 -141.85
C ALA A 49 -14.12 9.62 -140.79
N ILE A 50 -13.38 10.67 -141.15
CA ILE A 50 -12.55 11.45 -140.22
C ILE A 50 -13.42 12.14 -139.16
N ALA A 51 -14.49 12.83 -139.56
CA ALA A 51 -15.38 13.52 -138.62
C ALA A 51 -16.05 12.56 -137.61
N ASP A 52 -16.45 11.37 -138.05
CA ASP A 52 -17.00 10.33 -137.17
C ASP A 52 -15.94 9.82 -136.17
N ILE A 53 -14.68 9.67 -136.62
CA ILE A 53 -13.56 9.28 -135.75
C ILE A 53 -13.26 10.36 -134.72
N ASP A 54 -13.20 11.62 -135.13
CA ASP A 54 -12.96 12.76 -134.22
C ASP A 54 -14.05 12.86 -133.16
N THR A 55 -15.31 12.72 -133.56
CA THR A 55 -16.44 12.71 -132.62
C THR A 55 -16.29 11.58 -131.60
N ARG A 56 -15.93 10.37 -132.06
CA ARG A 56 -15.72 9.21 -131.18
C ARG A 56 -14.54 9.40 -130.23
N LEU A 57 -13.46 10.03 -130.69
CA LEU A 57 -12.30 10.36 -129.86
C LEU A 57 -12.66 11.40 -128.79
N GLN A 58 -13.39 12.46 -129.15
CA GLN A 58 -13.87 13.47 -128.21
C GLN A 58 -14.76 12.86 -127.12
N SER A 59 -15.77 12.06 -127.50
CA SER A 59 -16.61 11.36 -126.52
C SER A 59 -15.81 10.37 -125.67
N GLY A 60 -14.80 9.72 -126.24
CA GLY A 60 -13.89 8.84 -125.53
C GLY A 60 -13.05 9.58 -124.48
N LEU A 61 -12.54 10.77 -124.82
CA LEU A 61 -11.78 11.65 -123.92
C LEU A 61 -12.66 12.18 -122.79
N GLU A 62 -13.87 12.66 -123.09
CA GLU A 62 -14.83 13.10 -122.06
C GLU A 62 -15.19 11.96 -121.08
N THR A 63 -15.38 10.75 -121.60
CA THR A 63 -15.61 9.56 -120.78
C THR A 63 -14.40 9.24 -119.91
N LEU A 64 -13.18 9.39 -120.46
CA LEU A 64 -11.95 9.16 -119.71
C LEU A 64 -11.78 10.19 -118.60
N ASP A 65 -12.03 11.47 -118.87
CA ASP A 65 -11.97 12.55 -117.87
C ASP A 65 -12.94 12.28 -116.71
N GLN A 66 -14.17 11.86 -117.01
CA GLN A 66 -15.14 11.47 -115.99
C GLN A 66 -14.65 10.29 -115.13
N LYS A 67 -14.04 9.27 -115.75
CA LYS A 67 -13.47 8.12 -115.03
C LYS A 67 -12.28 8.52 -114.16
N VAL A 68 -11.41 9.40 -114.65
CA VAL A 68 -10.26 9.92 -113.89
C VAL A 68 -10.74 10.73 -112.70
N ALA A 69 -11.75 11.60 -112.88
CA ALA A 69 -12.36 12.35 -111.78
C ALA A 69 -12.99 11.43 -110.72
N ALA A 70 -13.73 10.40 -111.15
CA ALA A 70 -14.33 9.42 -110.24
C ALA A 70 -13.29 8.57 -109.49
N ALA A 71 -12.18 8.21 -110.15
CA ALA A 71 -11.07 7.51 -109.53
C ALA A 71 -10.33 8.38 -108.50
N ALA A 72 -10.11 9.67 -108.82
CA ALA A 72 -9.52 10.63 -107.89
C ALA A 72 -10.41 10.84 -106.65
N ALA A 73 -11.73 10.95 -106.83
CA ALA A 73 -12.67 11.04 -105.72
C ALA A 73 -12.66 9.77 -104.85
N SER A 74 -12.65 8.59 -105.47
CA SER A 74 -12.54 7.30 -104.76
C SER A 74 -11.24 7.19 -103.97
N ALA A 75 -10.11 7.63 -104.54
CA ALA A 75 -8.82 7.63 -103.86
C ALA A 75 -8.81 8.60 -102.65
N ALA A 76 -9.39 9.79 -102.80
CA ALA A 76 -9.52 10.74 -101.69
C ALA A 76 -10.37 10.19 -100.54
N LEU A 77 -11.48 9.50 -100.86
CA LEU A 77 -12.32 8.84 -99.85
C LEU A 77 -11.58 7.69 -99.15
N ALA A 78 -10.77 6.92 -99.88
CA ALA A 78 -9.96 5.85 -99.28
C ALA A 78 -8.90 6.41 -98.30
N VAL A 79 -8.26 7.53 -98.64
CA VAL A 79 -7.31 8.22 -97.74
C VAL A 79 -8.03 8.72 -96.48
N GLN A 80 -9.16 9.41 -96.64
CA GLN A 80 -9.96 9.88 -95.49
C GLN A 80 -10.44 8.72 -94.61
N GLY A 81 -10.80 7.59 -95.21
CA GLY A 81 -11.17 6.38 -94.48
C GLY A 81 -10.00 5.80 -93.67
N ALA A 82 -8.79 5.79 -94.23
CA ALA A 82 -7.59 5.35 -93.53
C ALA A 82 -7.25 6.26 -92.34
N GLU A 83 -7.31 7.58 -92.53
CA GLU A 83 -7.09 8.57 -91.46
C GLU A 83 -8.12 8.44 -90.33
N ALA A 84 -9.38 8.16 -90.66
CA ALA A 84 -10.44 7.93 -89.68
C ALA A 84 -10.20 6.65 -88.87
N VAL A 85 -9.68 5.59 -89.50
CA VAL A 85 -9.29 4.34 -88.81
C VAL A 85 -8.12 4.61 -87.87
N GLU A 86 -7.07 5.30 -88.32
CA GLU A 86 -5.91 5.65 -87.47
C GLU A 86 -6.34 6.46 -86.25
N THR A 87 -7.22 7.46 -86.44
CA THR A 87 -7.78 8.26 -85.35
C THR A 87 -8.59 7.41 -84.36
N SER A 88 -9.37 6.45 -84.89
CA SER A 88 -10.16 5.52 -84.07
C SER A 88 -9.26 4.58 -83.25
N GLU A 89 -8.20 4.03 -83.86
CA GLU A 89 -7.22 3.18 -83.17
C GLU A 89 -6.49 3.94 -82.06
N ALA A 90 -6.09 5.19 -82.30
CA ALA A 90 -5.51 6.06 -81.29
C ALA A 90 -6.48 6.32 -80.12
N ALA A 91 -7.76 6.54 -80.40
CA ALA A 91 -8.79 6.72 -79.37
C ALA A 91 -9.02 5.45 -78.54
N ILE A 92 -9.03 4.27 -79.19
CA ILE A 92 -9.14 2.98 -78.50
C ILE A 92 -7.94 2.76 -77.58
N ALA A 93 -6.73 3.03 -78.05
CA ALA A 93 -5.50 2.92 -77.25
C ALA A 93 -5.52 3.86 -76.03
N ALA A 94 -5.95 5.12 -76.22
CA ALA A 94 -6.09 6.09 -75.14
C ALA A 94 -7.14 5.64 -74.09
N ASN A 95 -8.29 5.12 -74.53
CA ASN A 95 -9.31 4.58 -73.64
C ASN A 95 -8.82 3.35 -72.87
N ALA A 96 -8.09 2.45 -73.51
CA ALA A 96 -7.48 1.30 -72.85
C ALA A 96 -6.45 1.73 -71.79
N GLN A 97 -5.65 2.76 -72.06
CA GLN A 97 -4.72 3.33 -71.09
C GLN A 97 -5.45 3.97 -69.90
N ALA A 98 -6.52 4.74 -70.16
CA ALA A 98 -7.34 5.35 -69.11
C ALA A 98 -7.97 4.28 -68.20
N ALA A 99 -8.45 3.16 -68.76
CA ALA A 99 -8.98 2.04 -67.99
C ALA A 99 -7.92 1.43 -67.06
N ARG A 100 -6.71 1.15 -67.57
CA ARG A 100 -5.60 0.61 -66.75
C ARG A 100 -5.18 1.56 -65.62
N LEU A 101 -5.14 2.87 -65.89
CA LEU A 101 -4.87 3.87 -64.86
C LEU A 101 -5.95 3.89 -63.78
N SER A 102 -7.23 3.79 -64.19
CA SER A 102 -8.36 3.71 -63.25
C SER A 102 -8.28 2.46 -62.36
N GLU A 103 -7.95 1.29 -62.93
CA GLU A 103 -7.74 0.06 -62.16
C GLU A 103 -6.58 0.20 -61.15
N THR A 104 -5.48 0.82 -61.57
CA THR A 104 -4.33 1.08 -60.69
C THR A 104 -4.71 2.01 -59.53
N HIS A 105 -5.46 3.08 -59.81
CA HIS A 105 -5.97 3.99 -58.78
C HIS A 105 -6.95 3.31 -57.82
N ALA A 106 -7.82 2.43 -58.33
CA ALA A 106 -8.72 1.64 -57.50
C ALA A 106 -7.95 0.68 -56.57
N ALA A 107 -6.94 -0.01 -57.08
CA ALA A 107 -6.07 -0.88 -56.29
C ALA A 107 -5.29 -0.11 -55.21
N ALA A 108 -4.72 1.05 -55.56
CA ALA A 108 -4.04 1.92 -54.61
C ALA A 108 -4.98 2.44 -53.51
N SER A 109 -6.21 2.78 -53.87
CA SER A 109 -7.24 3.24 -52.92
C SER A 109 -7.64 2.11 -51.96
N ALA A 110 -7.82 0.89 -52.47
CA ALA A 110 -8.12 -0.29 -51.65
C ALA A 110 -6.97 -0.62 -50.67
N SER A 111 -5.72 -0.55 -51.15
CA SER A 111 -4.53 -0.73 -50.31
C SER A 111 -4.44 0.32 -49.19
N SER A 112 -4.70 1.60 -49.53
CA SER A 112 -4.72 2.70 -48.56
C SER A 112 -5.82 2.50 -47.50
N ALA A 113 -7.02 2.07 -47.91
CA ALA A 113 -8.11 1.78 -46.99
C ALA A 113 -7.77 0.62 -46.04
N SER A 114 -7.15 -0.45 -46.55
CA SER A 114 -6.67 -1.58 -45.73
C SER A 114 -5.60 -1.13 -44.72
N GLY A 115 -4.63 -0.32 -45.15
CA GLY A 115 -3.61 0.26 -44.26
C GLY A 115 -4.21 1.13 -43.15
N ASN A 116 -5.18 1.99 -43.49
CA ASN A 116 -5.89 2.81 -42.51
C ASN A 116 -6.68 1.97 -41.50
N ALA A 117 -7.32 0.87 -41.95
CA ALA A 117 -8.02 -0.05 -41.05
C ALA A 117 -7.06 -0.76 -40.08
N ALA A 118 -5.89 -1.19 -40.57
CA ALA A 118 -4.86 -1.79 -39.73
C ALA A 118 -4.31 -0.79 -38.68
N ALA A 119 -4.05 0.45 -39.09
CA ALA A 119 -3.61 1.51 -38.18
C ALA A 119 -4.67 1.84 -37.10
N ALA A 120 -5.94 1.91 -37.49
CA ALA A 120 -7.04 2.12 -36.55
C ALA A 120 -7.15 0.96 -35.54
N ASN A 121 -7.01 -0.29 -36.00
CA ASN A 121 -7.02 -1.46 -35.13
C ASN A 121 -5.83 -1.45 -34.14
N ALA A 122 -4.63 -1.12 -34.62
CA ALA A 122 -3.45 -0.98 -33.77
C ALA A 122 -3.65 0.12 -32.69
N SER A 123 -4.23 1.25 -33.07
CA SER A 123 -4.58 2.32 -32.12
C SER A 123 -5.61 1.87 -31.08
N ALA A 124 -6.60 1.06 -31.47
CA ALA A 124 -7.61 0.54 -30.55
C ALA A 124 -6.98 -0.44 -29.53
N VAL A 125 -6.08 -1.31 -29.98
CA VAL A 125 -5.32 -2.23 -29.09
C VAL A 125 -4.42 -1.44 -28.13
N ALA A 126 -3.73 -0.40 -28.60
CA ALA A 126 -2.92 0.46 -27.74
C ALA A 126 -3.76 1.17 -26.67
N ALA A 127 -4.95 1.67 -27.03
CA ALA A 127 -5.88 2.28 -26.09
C ALA A 127 -6.40 1.26 -25.04
N GLN A 128 -6.67 0.02 -25.44
CA GLN A 128 -7.05 -1.06 -24.51
C GLN A 128 -5.91 -1.39 -23.53
N ALA A 129 -4.67 -1.52 -24.02
CA ALA A 129 -3.50 -1.76 -23.17
C ALA A 129 -3.28 -0.62 -22.16
N SER A 130 -3.48 0.64 -22.60
CA SER A 130 -3.38 1.80 -21.72
C SER A 130 -4.47 1.80 -20.63
N ARG A 131 -5.70 1.38 -20.95
CA ARG A 131 -6.77 1.23 -19.95
C ARG A 131 -6.43 0.15 -18.92
N GLN A 132 -5.97 -1.02 -19.38
CA GLN A 132 -5.56 -2.10 -18.48
C GLN A 132 -4.41 -1.68 -17.55
N ALA A 133 -3.43 -0.94 -18.07
CA ALA A 133 -2.33 -0.41 -17.27
C ALA A 133 -2.83 0.56 -16.18
N ALA A 134 -3.79 1.44 -16.50
CA ALA A 134 -4.40 2.35 -15.54
C ALA A 134 -5.21 1.61 -14.47
N GLU A 135 -5.97 0.59 -14.84
CA GLU A 135 -6.71 -0.26 -13.91
C GLU A 135 -5.76 -1.01 -12.95
N ASN A 136 -4.69 -1.59 -13.47
CA ASN A 136 -3.66 -2.25 -12.65
C ASN A 136 -3.00 -1.28 -11.66
N ALA A 137 -2.70 -0.06 -12.10
CA ALA A 137 -2.14 0.98 -11.24
C ALA A 137 -3.11 1.37 -10.11
N ALA A 138 -4.41 1.47 -10.40
CA ALA A 138 -5.44 1.75 -9.40
C ALA A 138 -5.56 0.62 -8.36
N ILE A 139 -5.51 -0.65 -8.80
CA ILE A 139 -5.51 -1.81 -7.90
C ILE A 139 -4.30 -1.77 -6.96
N LEU A 140 -3.10 -1.51 -7.49
CA LEU A 140 -1.88 -1.40 -6.69
C LEU A 140 -1.95 -0.25 -5.67
N ALA A 141 -2.55 0.89 -6.06
CA ALA A 141 -2.77 2.01 -5.15
C ALA A 141 -3.70 1.64 -3.98
N GLU A 142 -4.81 0.95 -4.23
CA GLU A 142 -5.72 0.48 -3.17
C GLU A 142 -5.08 -0.59 -2.27
N GLN A 143 -4.26 -1.49 -2.83
CA GLN A 143 -3.46 -2.44 -2.04
C GLN A 143 -2.46 -1.72 -1.12
N SER A 144 -1.76 -0.70 -1.63
CA SER A 144 -0.83 0.11 -0.84
C SER A 144 -1.53 0.84 0.30
N LYS A 145 -2.71 1.42 0.03
CA LYS A 145 -3.55 2.07 1.05
C LYS A 145 -3.99 1.08 2.13
N THR A 146 -4.42 -0.12 1.74
CA THR A 146 -4.80 -1.19 2.67
C THR A 146 -3.60 -1.61 3.54
N ALA A 147 -2.42 -1.80 2.94
CA ALA A 147 -1.20 -2.13 3.66
C ALA A 147 -0.79 -1.02 4.64
N SER A 148 -0.95 0.26 4.27
CA SER A 148 -0.68 1.39 5.17
C SER A 148 -1.64 1.42 6.36
N VAL A 149 -2.93 1.15 6.15
CA VAL A 149 -3.92 1.05 7.24
C VAL A 149 -3.57 -0.10 8.18
N ALA A 150 -3.23 -1.27 7.62
CA ALA A 150 -2.82 -2.43 8.42
C ALA A 150 -1.54 -2.13 9.24
N ALA A 151 -0.53 -1.50 8.63
CA ALA A 151 0.68 -1.09 9.34
C ALA A 151 0.39 -0.10 10.48
N LYS A 152 -0.52 0.86 10.25
CA LYS A 152 -0.95 1.80 11.29
C LYS A 152 -1.69 1.09 12.44
N ALA A 153 -2.52 0.09 12.15
CA ALA A 153 -3.19 -0.71 13.16
C ALA A 153 -2.20 -1.53 13.99
N VAL A 154 -1.22 -2.17 13.35
CA VAL A 154 -0.15 -2.92 14.06
C VAL A 154 0.67 -1.99 14.95
N ALA A 155 1.03 -0.79 14.46
CA ALA A 155 1.74 0.20 15.26
C ALA A 155 0.93 0.66 16.48
N ALA A 156 -0.38 0.87 16.32
CA ALA A 156 -1.28 1.21 17.43
C ALA A 156 -1.36 0.06 18.46
N GLN A 157 -1.46 -1.19 18.00
CA GLN A 157 -1.46 -2.36 18.90
C GLN A 157 -0.16 -2.47 19.69
N ALA A 158 0.99 -2.25 19.05
CA ALA A 158 2.29 -2.28 19.74
C ALA A 158 2.39 -1.21 20.85
N VAL A 159 1.80 -0.03 20.66
CA VAL A 159 1.71 1.01 21.70
C VAL A 159 0.84 0.56 22.87
N ILE A 160 -0.30 -0.09 22.60
CA ILE A 160 -1.19 -0.64 23.63
C ILE A 160 -0.45 -1.73 24.43
N ASP A 161 0.22 -2.66 23.76
CA ASP A 161 0.97 -3.74 24.39
C ASP A 161 2.12 -3.20 25.25
N ALA A 162 2.85 -2.17 24.77
CA ALA A 162 3.87 -1.49 25.55
C ALA A 162 3.30 -0.81 26.80
N GLY A 163 2.13 -0.18 26.71
CA GLY A 163 1.43 0.39 27.86
C GLY A 163 0.98 -0.66 28.88
N ALA A 164 0.51 -1.82 28.41
CA ALA A 164 0.16 -2.95 29.27
C ALA A 164 1.39 -3.52 29.99
N LEU A 165 2.51 -3.68 29.29
CA LEU A 165 3.79 -4.12 29.88
C LEU A 165 4.31 -3.13 30.92
N ALA A 166 4.25 -1.83 30.64
CA ALA A 166 4.63 -0.80 31.61
C ALA A 166 3.75 -0.83 32.87
N SER A 167 2.44 -1.03 32.70
CA SER A 167 1.50 -1.16 33.82
C SER A 167 1.77 -2.42 34.65
N ALA A 168 2.07 -3.54 34.00
CA ALA A 168 2.46 -4.79 34.66
C ALA A 168 3.78 -4.64 35.43
N ALA A 169 4.78 -3.96 34.84
CA ALA A 169 6.05 -3.68 35.51
C ALA A 169 5.85 -2.80 36.76
N ASN A 170 5.00 -1.76 36.65
CA ASN A 170 4.65 -0.91 37.80
C ASN A 170 3.94 -1.69 38.91
N ALA A 171 2.98 -2.55 38.56
CA ALA A 171 2.32 -3.43 39.53
C ALA A 171 3.31 -4.37 40.22
N SER A 172 4.27 -4.93 39.48
CA SER A 172 5.34 -5.76 40.05
C SER A 172 6.26 -4.98 41.00
N ALA A 173 6.61 -3.74 40.66
CA ALA A 173 7.41 -2.86 41.53
C ALA A 173 6.67 -2.52 42.84
N ILE A 174 5.36 -2.24 42.77
CA ILE A 174 4.51 -2.03 43.96
C ILE A 174 4.47 -3.29 44.83
N ALA A 175 4.28 -4.46 44.21
CA ALA A 175 4.27 -5.73 44.94
C ALA A 175 5.61 -6.01 45.62
N ALA A 176 6.74 -5.76 44.94
CA ALA A 176 8.08 -5.89 45.51
C ALA A 176 8.29 -4.94 46.71
N SER A 177 7.92 -3.67 46.56
CA SER A 177 8.03 -2.67 47.63
C SER A 177 7.15 -3.04 48.84
N THR A 178 5.96 -3.58 48.60
CA THR A 178 5.06 -4.07 49.65
C THR A 178 5.66 -5.28 50.37
N SER A 179 6.28 -6.21 49.64
CA SER A 179 6.97 -7.36 50.21
C SER A 179 8.17 -6.93 51.07
N GLU A 180 8.94 -5.94 50.61
CA GLU A 180 10.06 -5.36 51.35
C GLU A 180 9.58 -4.70 52.64
N ALA A 181 8.52 -3.87 52.58
CA ALA A 181 7.91 -3.26 53.76
C ALA A 181 7.40 -4.31 54.75
N THR A 182 6.79 -5.40 54.26
CA THR A 182 6.34 -6.51 55.11
C THR A 182 7.50 -7.24 55.78
N ALA A 183 8.60 -7.45 55.05
CA ALA A 183 9.82 -8.05 55.60
C ALA A 183 10.47 -7.14 56.65
N GLN A 184 10.55 -5.82 56.41
CA GLN A 184 11.03 -4.83 57.37
C GLN A 184 10.16 -4.82 58.65
N ALA A 185 8.83 -4.76 58.51
CA ALA A 185 7.91 -4.83 59.64
C ALA A 185 8.05 -6.13 60.44
N SER A 186 8.30 -7.26 59.75
CA SER A 186 8.56 -8.55 60.41
C SER A 186 9.90 -8.57 61.17
N ALA A 187 10.94 -7.95 60.60
CA ALA A 187 12.24 -7.80 61.25
C ALA A 187 12.15 -6.87 62.48
N GLU A 188 11.42 -5.76 62.38
CA GLU A 188 11.15 -4.88 63.53
C GLU A 188 10.34 -5.59 64.62
N ALA A 189 9.31 -6.35 64.25
CA ALA A 189 8.54 -7.16 65.19
C ALA A 189 9.41 -8.23 65.89
N ALA A 190 10.33 -8.86 65.15
CA ALA A 190 11.32 -9.78 65.73
C ALA A 190 12.27 -9.07 66.70
N GLY A 191 12.78 -7.89 66.34
CA GLY A 191 13.62 -7.06 67.22
C GLY A 191 12.91 -6.61 68.49
N LEU A 192 11.64 -6.19 68.39
CA LEU A 192 10.79 -5.88 69.55
C LEU A 192 10.52 -7.12 70.41
N SER A 193 10.34 -8.29 69.80
CA SER A 193 10.20 -9.56 70.51
C SER A 193 11.46 -9.92 71.29
N GLU A 194 12.64 -9.77 70.66
CA GLU A 194 13.94 -9.97 71.30
C GLU A 194 14.15 -8.98 72.47
N GLN A 195 13.82 -7.70 72.28
CA GLN A 195 13.88 -6.69 73.34
C GLN A 195 12.93 -7.02 74.50
N ARG A 196 11.71 -7.49 74.22
CA ARG A 196 10.75 -7.95 75.24
C ARG A 196 11.26 -9.19 75.99
N ALA A 197 11.90 -10.13 75.29
CA ALA A 197 12.53 -11.31 75.91
C ALA A 197 13.73 -10.92 76.79
N ALA A 198 14.55 -9.96 76.36
CA ALA A 198 15.62 -9.41 77.17
C ALA A 198 15.07 -8.69 78.42
N ALA A 199 14.01 -7.90 78.26
CA ALA A 199 13.35 -7.22 79.38
C ALA A 199 12.69 -8.20 80.37
N SER A 200 12.05 -9.27 79.88
CA SER A 200 11.47 -10.32 80.75
C SER A 200 12.55 -11.10 81.49
N SER A 201 13.67 -11.40 80.83
CA SER A 201 14.86 -11.99 81.47
C SER A 201 15.42 -11.08 82.57
N ALA A 202 15.57 -9.77 82.29
CA ALA A 202 16.02 -8.80 83.28
C ALA A 202 15.06 -8.67 84.48
N LEU A 203 13.74 -8.69 84.23
CA LEU A 203 12.72 -8.72 85.28
C LEU A 203 12.81 -9.99 86.12
N ALA A 204 13.06 -11.15 85.50
CA ALA A 204 13.24 -12.42 86.22
C ALA A 204 14.49 -12.39 87.12
N VAL A 205 15.62 -11.85 86.62
CA VAL A 205 16.84 -11.64 87.43
C VAL A 205 16.56 -10.69 88.60
N ASN A 206 15.80 -9.62 88.39
CA ASN A 206 15.46 -8.68 89.46
C ASN A 206 14.48 -9.28 90.49
N ALA A 207 13.56 -10.13 90.05
CA ALA A 207 12.68 -10.88 90.94
C ALA A 207 13.46 -11.91 91.78
N ASP A 208 14.42 -12.60 91.19
CA ASP A 208 15.32 -13.53 91.88
C ASP A 208 16.21 -12.81 92.91
N ALA A 209 16.74 -11.62 92.54
CA ALA A 209 17.45 -10.75 93.47
C ALA A 209 16.57 -10.26 94.63
N SER A 210 15.31 -9.90 94.34
CA SER A 210 14.33 -9.48 95.35
C SER A 210 13.91 -10.61 96.29
N ALA A 211 13.77 -11.83 95.76
CA ALA A 211 13.53 -13.04 96.55
C ALA A 211 14.72 -13.36 97.46
N THR A 212 15.94 -13.23 96.94
CA THR A 212 17.18 -13.39 97.71
C THR A 212 17.29 -12.36 98.84
N ALA A 213 16.98 -11.08 98.56
CA ALA A 213 16.94 -10.03 99.56
C ALA A 213 15.87 -10.30 100.65
N SER A 214 14.67 -10.76 100.25
CA SER A 214 13.60 -11.13 101.18
C SER A 214 13.99 -12.31 102.07
N ALA A 215 14.68 -13.32 101.51
CA ALA A 215 15.22 -14.45 102.27
C ALA A 215 16.31 -14.01 103.27
N ALA A 216 17.16 -13.06 102.89
CA ALA A 216 18.14 -12.48 103.81
C ALA A 216 17.47 -11.70 104.95
N GLN A 217 16.41 -10.94 104.66
CA GLN A 217 15.63 -10.20 105.66
C GLN A 217 14.86 -11.13 106.61
N ALA A 218 14.35 -12.27 106.11
CA ALA A 218 13.75 -13.32 106.93
C ALA A 218 14.77 -13.91 107.92
N ARG A 219 15.99 -14.23 107.47
CA ARG A 219 17.08 -14.73 108.36
C ARG A 219 17.52 -13.69 109.40
N ALA A 220 17.53 -12.41 109.03
CA ALA A 220 17.81 -11.33 109.98
C ALA A 220 16.72 -11.25 111.07
N SER A 221 15.45 -11.42 110.67
CA SER A 221 14.30 -11.44 111.59
C SER A 221 14.33 -12.67 112.50
N GLU A 222 14.72 -13.82 111.97
CA GLU A 222 14.89 -15.07 112.71
C GLU A 222 16.03 -14.97 113.75
N SER A 223 17.15 -14.34 113.38
CA SER A 223 18.26 -14.05 114.30
C SER A 223 17.86 -13.07 115.40
N ALA A 224 17.04 -12.07 115.08
CA ALA A 224 16.49 -11.14 116.08
C ALA A 224 15.50 -11.82 117.03
N ALA A 225 14.68 -12.75 116.54
CA ALA A 225 13.77 -13.54 117.37
C ALA A 225 14.53 -14.47 118.33
N ALA A 226 15.61 -15.11 117.87
CA ALA A 226 16.50 -15.92 118.71
C ALA A 226 17.21 -15.07 119.78
N GLY A 227 17.64 -13.86 119.42
CA GLY A 227 18.17 -12.87 120.37
C GLY A 227 17.18 -12.53 121.48
N SER A 228 15.92 -12.24 121.13
CA SER A 228 14.86 -11.93 122.11
C SER A 228 14.53 -13.12 123.02
N ALA A 229 14.52 -14.35 122.51
CA ALA A 229 14.29 -15.55 123.32
C ALA A 229 15.40 -15.77 124.36
N THR A 230 16.65 -15.45 124.01
CA THR A 230 17.81 -15.57 124.90
C THR A 230 17.74 -14.53 126.04
N VAL A 231 17.32 -13.30 125.72
CA VAL A 231 17.12 -12.23 126.72
C VAL A 231 15.97 -12.56 127.68
N ALA A 232 14.90 -13.20 127.21
CA ALA A 232 13.79 -13.64 128.05
C ALA A 232 14.19 -14.74 129.05
N ALA A 233 15.01 -15.72 128.63
CA ALA A 233 15.52 -16.77 129.52
C ALA A 233 16.47 -16.24 130.59
N GLN A 234 17.26 -15.21 130.27
CA GLN A 234 18.15 -14.56 131.24
C GLN A 234 17.36 -13.81 132.32
N ALA A 235 16.24 -13.16 131.95
CA ALA A 235 15.38 -12.44 132.88
C ALA A 235 14.65 -13.34 133.90
N GLU A 236 14.28 -14.58 133.52
CA GLU A 236 13.70 -15.55 134.46
C GLU A 236 14.74 -16.05 135.48
N THR A 237 16.00 -16.13 135.10
CA THR A 237 17.09 -16.59 135.98
C THR A 237 17.46 -15.52 137.02
N ASP A 238 17.48 -14.25 136.61
CA ASP A 238 17.76 -13.13 137.52
C ASP A 238 16.59 -12.85 138.48
N GLY A 239 15.34 -13.11 138.08
CA GLY A 239 14.16 -12.98 138.94
C GLY A 239 14.15 -13.95 140.13
N ALA A 240 14.65 -15.18 139.96
CA ALA A 240 14.73 -16.18 141.03
C ALA A 240 15.83 -15.87 142.07
N PHE A 241 16.91 -15.21 141.66
CA PHE A 241 18.03 -14.85 142.53
C PHE A 241 17.67 -13.72 143.52
N TRP A 242 16.97 -12.68 143.05
CA TRP A 242 16.60 -11.54 143.90
C TRP A 242 15.46 -11.86 144.89
N ALA A 243 14.57 -12.80 144.55
CA ALA A 243 13.49 -13.23 145.45
C ALA A 243 14.02 -13.97 146.69
N GLY A 244 15.03 -14.83 146.55
CA GLY A 244 15.64 -15.55 147.68
C GLY A 244 16.48 -14.67 148.61
N GLN A 245 17.02 -13.56 148.10
CA GLN A 245 17.85 -12.65 148.90
C GLN A 245 16.99 -11.73 149.80
N ALA A 246 15.78 -11.36 149.35
CA ALA A 246 14.86 -10.49 150.09
C ALA A 246 14.28 -11.14 151.37
N GLU A 247 14.02 -12.45 151.38
CA GLU A 247 13.54 -13.15 152.59
C GLU A 247 14.64 -13.27 153.67
N SER A 248 15.91 -13.37 153.28
CA SER A 248 17.03 -13.44 154.24
C SER A 248 17.30 -12.12 154.98
N PHE A 249 17.05 -10.98 154.31
CA PHE A 249 17.24 -9.65 154.92
C PHE A 249 16.09 -9.24 155.85
N ALA A 250 14.88 -9.74 155.65
CA ALA A 250 13.75 -9.48 156.53
C ALA A 250 13.91 -10.15 157.91
N VAL A 251 14.39 -11.39 157.94
CA VAL A 251 14.63 -12.14 159.19
C VAL A 251 15.83 -11.58 159.98
N ALA A 252 16.86 -11.07 159.28
CA ALA A 252 18.01 -10.42 159.93
C ALA A 252 17.69 -9.04 160.52
N ALA A 253 16.76 -8.27 159.90
CA ALA A 253 16.35 -6.96 160.38
C ALA A 253 15.50 -7.03 161.67
N GLU A 254 14.65 -8.06 161.80
CA GLU A 254 13.80 -8.25 162.98
C GLU A 254 14.61 -8.72 164.21
N ALA A 255 15.66 -9.53 164.00
CA ALA A 255 16.59 -9.93 165.06
C ALA A 255 17.47 -8.76 165.57
N ALA A 256 17.89 -7.85 164.68
CA ALA A 256 18.69 -6.68 165.05
C ALA A 256 17.89 -5.60 165.80
N ALA A 257 16.61 -5.41 165.45
CA ALA A 257 15.73 -4.44 166.13
C ALA A 257 15.42 -4.85 167.58
N THR A 258 15.36 -6.15 167.87
CA THR A 258 15.08 -6.67 169.22
C THR A 258 16.28 -6.51 170.16
N ILE A 259 17.52 -6.62 169.66
CA ILE A 259 18.75 -6.46 170.46
C ILE A 259 19.02 -4.99 170.83
N VAL A 260 18.68 -4.03 169.96
CA VAL A 260 18.91 -2.59 170.22
C VAL A 260 17.86 -2.00 171.18
N ALA A 261 16.64 -2.52 171.18
CA ALA A 261 15.57 -2.09 172.09
C ALA A 261 15.87 -2.46 173.56
N ASP A 262 16.45 -3.64 173.82
CA ASP A 262 16.75 -4.12 175.18
C ASP A 262 17.95 -3.39 175.82
N ALA A 263 18.84 -2.82 175.00
CA ALA A 263 20.03 -2.10 175.47
C ALA A 263 19.79 -0.61 175.78
N THR A 264 18.66 -0.03 175.36
CA THR A 264 18.46 1.43 175.35
C THR A 264 17.20 1.96 176.05
N GLY A 265 16.28 1.08 176.50
CA GLY A 265 15.09 1.50 177.26
C GLY A 265 14.15 2.46 176.51
N LEU A 266 14.23 2.48 175.18
CA LEU A 266 13.48 3.35 174.27
C LEU A 266 12.44 2.54 173.49
N ASP A 267 11.20 3.04 173.45
CA ASP A 267 10.05 2.39 172.83
C ASP A 267 10.16 2.34 171.28
N LEU A 268 9.77 1.17 170.73
CA LEU A 268 9.97 0.67 169.36
C LEU A 268 9.32 1.55 168.29
N GLN A 269 8.28 2.31 168.64
CA GLN A 269 7.62 3.23 167.72
C GLN A 269 8.49 4.45 167.34
N THR A 270 9.44 4.86 168.18
CA THR A 270 10.28 6.03 167.89
C THR A 270 11.42 5.69 166.91
N LEU A 271 11.88 4.42 166.89
CA LEU A 271 12.95 3.93 166.00
C LEU A 271 12.48 3.79 164.53
N ILE A 272 11.21 3.42 164.33
CA ILE A 272 10.61 3.21 163.00
C ILE A 272 10.41 4.55 162.26
N VAL A 273 10.20 5.66 162.98
CA VAL A 273 9.97 6.99 162.38
C VAL A 273 11.27 7.61 161.83
N SER A 274 12.44 7.31 162.41
CA SER A 274 13.74 7.74 161.86
C SER A 274 14.18 6.93 160.63
N ALA A 275 13.79 5.66 160.51
CA ALA A 275 14.13 4.83 159.35
C ALA A 275 13.32 5.19 158.10
N ARG A 276 12.11 5.75 158.25
CA ARG A 276 11.23 6.07 157.12
C ARG A 276 11.59 7.37 156.37
N ARG A 277 12.35 8.29 156.99
CA ARG A 277 12.82 9.53 156.34
C ARG A 277 14.08 9.38 155.47
N GLY A 278 14.77 8.23 155.53
CA GLY A 278 15.94 7.94 154.70
C GLY A 278 15.64 7.28 153.35
N SER A 279 14.39 6.86 153.10
CA SER A 279 14.03 6.08 151.90
C SER A 279 13.54 6.92 150.71
N ASP A 280 13.21 8.20 150.91
CA ASP A 280 12.63 9.06 149.86
C ASP A 280 13.67 9.68 148.91
N TYR A 281 14.97 9.37 149.05
CA TYR A 281 16.04 9.89 148.18
C TYR A 281 16.76 8.83 147.32
N ARG A 282 16.34 7.55 147.31
CA ARG A 282 17.03 6.50 146.51
C ARG A 282 16.20 5.79 145.43
N THR A 283 14.88 5.86 145.44
CA THR A 283 14.03 5.30 144.36
C THR A 283 13.73 6.29 143.24
N LEU A 284 14.23 7.53 143.35
CA LEU A 284 14.29 8.54 142.29
C LEU A 284 15.66 8.58 141.59
N GLY A 285 16.39 7.46 141.52
CA GLY A 285 17.74 7.35 140.94
C GLY A 285 17.88 7.84 139.49
N ILE A 286 17.96 9.15 139.30
CA ILE A 286 19.24 9.77 138.99
C ILE A 286 19.59 10.56 140.23
N GLU A 287 20.73 10.31 140.85
CA GLU A 287 21.46 11.44 141.44
C GLU A 287 22.93 11.21 141.18
N LEU A 288 23.34 11.31 139.90
CA LEU A 288 24.70 11.10 139.37
C LEU A 288 25.69 10.48 140.38
N PHE A 289 25.48 9.20 140.68
CA PHE A 289 26.39 8.11 141.03
C PHE A 289 25.55 6.88 141.41
#